data_AF-A0A9X1UM63-F1
#
_entry.id   AF-A0A9X1UM63-F1
#
_cell.length_a   1.000
_cell.length_b   1.000
_cell.length_c   1.000
_cell.angle_alpha   90.00
_cell.angle_beta   90.00
_cell.angle_gamma   90.00
#
_symmetry.space_group_name_H-M   'P 1'
#
loop_
_entity.id
_entity.type
_entity.pdbx_description
1 polymer ?
#
loop_
_entity_poly.entity_id
_entity_poly.type
_entity_poly.pdbx_seq_one_letter_code
_entity_poly.pdbx_strand_id
1 'polypeptide(L)'
;MIIVVVILAGATGALWWPDGFLRVFAGGLLALAAWVARHDVARHTVRQRGVVRFIAVCLLSGYGWLTVGALLGLSGAFAPGHAWRDAALHAITLGFVFSMLFGHAPLILPAVVRERLAYHPSFYVPLAVLHVSLLVRVAGGLSGAFWLRQAGGLASAAALVLFALTLLIGAYRTWRRTVSGVMSSR
;
A
#
# COMPACT_ATOMS: atom_id res chain seq x y z
N MET A 1 -14.94 -3.80 -17.00
CA MET A 1 -15.11 -5.27 -16.96
C MET A 1 -14.01 -6.03 -17.69
N ILE A 2 -13.59 -5.60 -18.90
CA ILE A 2 -12.53 -6.29 -19.67
C ILE A 2 -11.24 -6.53 -18.87
N ILE A 3 -10.72 -5.52 -18.16
CA ILE A 3 -9.50 -5.67 -17.34
C ILE A 3 -9.64 -6.79 -16.30
N VAL A 4 -10.79 -6.88 -15.63
CA VAL A 4 -11.07 -7.91 -14.63
C VAL A 4 -11.10 -9.29 -15.29
N VAL A 5 -11.74 -9.42 -16.46
CA VAL A 5 -11.76 -10.67 -17.22
C VAL A 5 -10.34 -11.11 -17.60
N VAL A 6 -9.48 -10.18 -18.05
CA VAL A 6 -8.08 -10.47 -18.38
C VAL A 6 -7.31 -10.94 -17.16
N ILE A 7 -7.47 -10.27 -16.01
CA ILE A 7 -6.83 -10.68 -14.75
C ILE A 7 -7.28 -12.07 -14.35
N LEU A 8 -8.59 -12.35 -14.34
CA LEU A 8 -9.13 -13.64 -13.95
C LEU A 8 -8.69 -14.74 -14.92
N ALA A 9 -8.77 -14.52 -16.23
CA ALA A 9 -8.32 -15.47 -17.24
C ALA A 9 -6.81 -15.74 -17.15
N GLY A 10 -6.00 -14.71 -16.90
CA GLY A 10 -4.57 -14.85 -16.62
C GLY A 10 -4.29 -15.66 -15.36
N ALA A 11 -5.02 -15.44 -14.27
CA ALA A 11 -4.85 -16.19 -13.03
C ALA A 11 -5.27 -17.66 -13.18
N THR A 12 -6.42 -17.93 -13.83
CA THR A 12 -6.93 -19.29 -14.01
C THR A 12 -6.16 -20.08 -15.06
N GLY A 13 -5.73 -19.43 -16.14
CA GLY A 13 -4.92 -20.09 -17.17
C GLY A 13 -3.53 -20.49 -16.68
N ALA A 14 -2.99 -19.78 -15.69
CA ALA A 14 -1.69 -20.10 -15.10
C ALA A 14 -1.65 -21.47 -14.40
N LEU A 15 -2.80 -22.08 -14.06
CA LEU A 15 -2.87 -23.45 -13.56
C LEU A 15 -2.47 -24.49 -14.60
N TRP A 16 -2.65 -24.19 -15.87
CA TRP A 16 -2.39 -25.11 -16.98
C TRP A 16 -1.06 -24.77 -17.67
N TRP A 17 -0.82 -23.48 -17.90
CA TRP A 17 0.41 -22.99 -18.53
C TRP A 17 0.92 -21.73 -17.81
N PRO A 18 1.79 -21.89 -16.79
CA PRO A 18 2.18 -20.79 -15.91
C PRO A 18 2.79 -19.58 -16.63
N ASP A 19 3.79 -19.78 -17.47
CA ASP A 19 4.63 -18.68 -17.97
C ASP A 19 3.87 -17.65 -18.81
N GLY A 20 3.05 -18.11 -19.75
CA GLY A 20 2.28 -17.23 -20.63
C GLY A 20 1.17 -16.50 -19.87
N PHE A 21 0.39 -17.23 -19.07
CA PHE A 21 -0.77 -16.69 -18.38
C PHE A 21 -0.40 -15.78 -17.19
N LEU A 22 0.74 -15.99 -16.53
CA LEU A 22 1.25 -15.06 -15.52
C LEU A 22 1.63 -13.70 -16.11
N ARG A 23 2.11 -13.65 -17.37
CA ARG A 23 2.34 -12.38 -18.08
C ARG A 23 1.02 -11.71 -18.48
N VAL A 24 0.01 -12.48 -18.88
CA VAL A 24 -1.34 -11.95 -19.12
C VAL A 24 -1.92 -11.35 -17.84
N PHE A 25 -1.78 -12.05 -16.71
CA PHE A 25 -2.16 -11.55 -15.40
C PHE A 25 -1.43 -10.25 -15.05
N ALA A 26 -0.10 -10.19 -15.23
CA ALA A 26 0.69 -8.99 -15.02
C ALA A 26 0.26 -7.82 -15.91
N GLY A 27 -0.04 -8.09 -17.19
CA GLY A 27 -0.59 -7.10 -18.12
C GLY A 27 -1.96 -6.58 -17.67
N GLY A 28 -2.81 -7.45 -17.14
CA GLY A 28 -4.07 -7.07 -16.51
C GLY A 28 -3.88 -6.15 -15.29
N LEU A 29 -2.91 -6.44 -14.42
CA LEU A 29 -2.56 -5.57 -13.29
C LEU A 29 -2.02 -4.20 -13.75
N LEU A 30 -1.19 -4.17 -14.80
CA LEU A 30 -0.68 -2.93 -15.37
C LEU A 30 -1.81 -2.09 -15.98
N ALA A 31 -2.72 -2.72 -16.71
CA ALA A 31 -3.91 -2.07 -17.25
C ALA A 31 -4.82 -1.54 -16.13
N LEU A 32 -4.99 -2.31 -15.04
CA LEU A 32 -5.72 -1.86 -13.85
C LEU A 32 -5.05 -0.63 -13.23
N ALA A 33 -3.74 -0.66 -13.00
CA ALA A 33 -2.97 0.45 -12.44
C ALA A 33 -3.13 1.73 -13.27
N ALA A 34 -3.01 1.62 -14.60
CA ALA A 34 -3.21 2.74 -15.51
C ALA A 34 -4.65 3.23 -15.53
N TRP A 35 -5.64 2.33 -15.41
CA TRP A 35 -7.05 2.68 -15.39
C TRP A 35 -7.41 3.44 -14.11
N VAL A 36 -7.05 2.92 -12.93
CA VAL A 36 -7.31 3.58 -11.63
C VAL A 36 -6.58 4.91 -11.54
N ALA A 37 -5.31 5.00 -11.96
CA ALA A 37 -4.56 6.25 -11.92
C ALA A 37 -5.21 7.37 -12.76
N ARG A 38 -5.96 7.04 -13.81
CA ARG A 38 -6.67 8.00 -14.67
C ARG A 38 -8.07 8.36 -14.17
N HIS A 39 -8.82 7.37 -13.68
CA HIS A 39 -10.25 7.51 -13.38
C HIS A 39 -10.55 7.66 -11.88
N ASP A 40 -9.60 7.41 -10.99
CA ASP A 40 -9.80 7.61 -9.56
C ASP A 40 -9.78 9.10 -9.20
N VAL A 41 -10.63 9.49 -8.25
CA VAL A 41 -10.73 10.86 -7.72
C VAL A 41 -9.45 11.29 -6.98
N ALA A 42 -8.61 10.35 -6.55
CA ALA A 42 -7.32 10.56 -5.89
C ALA A 42 -6.45 11.64 -6.58
N ARG A 43 -6.44 11.66 -7.92
CA ARG A 43 -5.68 12.65 -8.72
C ARG A 43 -6.12 14.10 -8.50
N HIS A 44 -7.37 14.31 -8.12
CA HIS A 44 -7.94 15.63 -7.84
C HIS A 44 -7.87 15.94 -6.34
N THR A 45 -8.16 14.96 -5.49
CA THR A 45 -8.15 15.12 -4.03
C THR A 45 -6.76 15.31 -3.44
N VAL A 46 -5.68 14.94 -4.16
CA VAL A 46 -4.30 15.24 -3.76
C VAL A 46 -4.02 16.74 -3.60
N ARG A 47 -4.80 17.59 -4.26
CA ARG A 47 -4.71 19.06 -4.15
C ARG A 47 -5.45 19.63 -2.94
N GLN A 48 -6.26 18.81 -2.25
CA GLN A 48 -6.98 19.23 -1.06
C GLN A 48 -6.05 19.26 0.18
N ARG A 49 -6.60 19.44 1.38
CA ARG A 49 -5.85 19.50 2.64
C ARG A 49 -6.37 18.49 3.65
N GLY A 50 -5.57 18.21 4.68
CA GLY A 50 -5.94 17.29 5.75
C GLY A 50 -5.93 15.82 5.33
N VAL A 51 -6.86 15.04 5.89
CA VAL A 51 -6.96 13.59 5.71
C VAL A 51 -7.21 13.19 4.26
N VAL A 52 -7.99 13.99 3.51
CA VAL A 52 -8.33 13.70 2.11
C VAL A 52 -7.09 13.71 1.22
N ARG A 53 -6.16 14.64 1.46
CA ARG A 53 -4.87 14.66 0.75
C ARG A 53 -4.00 13.47 1.14
N PHE A 54 -3.95 13.12 2.43
CA PHE A 54 -3.17 11.96 2.88
C PHE A 54 -3.67 10.66 2.22
N ILE A 55 -4.99 10.44 2.21
CA ILE A 55 -5.64 9.35 1.48
C ILE A 55 -5.17 9.37 0.02
N ALA A 56 -5.32 10.49 -0.68
CA ALA A 56 -4.93 10.60 -2.08
C ALA A 56 -3.45 10.25 -2.33
N VAL A 57 -2.53 10.72 -1.47
CA VAL A 57 -1.09 10.39 -1.58
C VAL A 57 -0.87 8.88 -1.42
N CYS A 58 -1.51 8.25 -0.44
CA CYS A 58 -1.45 6.80 -0.21
C CYS A 58 -1.97 5.98 -1.40
N LEU A 59 -3.10 6.40 -2.01
CA LEU A 59 -3.65 5.71 -3.18
C LEU A 59 -2.73 5.87 -4.40
N LEU A 60 -2.28 7.11 -4.67
CA LEU A 60 -1.43 7.40 -5.83
C LEU A 60 -0.07 6.69 -5.72
N SER A 61 0.55 6.68 -4.54
CA SER A 61 1.80 5.95 -4.32
C SER A 61 1.58 4.44 -4.45
N GLY A 62 0.44 3.93 -3.95
CA GLY A 62 0.02 2.55 -4.15
C GLY A 62 -0.08 2.16 -5.62
N TYR A 63 -0.70 2.98 -6.47
CA TYR A 63 -0.78 2.71 -7.91
C TYR A 63 0.60 2.69 -8.58
N GLY A 64 1.51 3.56 -8.13
CA GLY A 64 2.90 3.53 -8.57
C GLY A 64 3.55 2.18 -8.27
N TRP A 65 3.37 1.66 -7.05
CA TRP A 65 3.89 0.34 -6.68
C TRP A 65 3.21 -0.84 -7.39
N LEU A 66 1.90 -0.76 -7.65
CA LEU A 66 1.20 -1.75 -8.47
C LEU A 66 1.80 -1.80 -9.88
N THR A 67 2.14 -0.63 -10.44
CA THR A 67 2.82 -0.52 -11.74
C THR A 67 4.18 -1.21 -11.69
N VAL A 68 5.00 -0.95 -10.66
CA VAL A 68 6.31 -1.61 -10.48
C VAL A 68 6.15 -3.13 -10.38
N GLY A 69 5.22 -3.62 -9.55
CA GLY A 69 4.96 -5.05 -9.40
C GLY A 69 4.49 -5.70 -10.70
N ALA A 70 3.63 -5.03 -11.47
CA ALA A 70 3.15 -5.50 -12.76
C ALA A 70 4.26 -5.53 -13.82
N LEU A 71 5.16 -4.53 -13.87
CA LEU A 71 6.31 -4.51 -14.77
C LEU A 71 7.28 -5.66 -14.48
N LEU A 72 7.57 -5.91 -13.20
CA LEU A 72 8.35 -7.10 -12.79
C LEU A 72 7.60 -8.39 -13.17
N GLY A 73 6.28 -8.43 -13.00
CA GLY A 73 5.46 -9.57 -13.42
C GLY A 73 5.56 -9.86 -14.92
N LEU A 74 5.54 -8.82 -15.76
CA LEU A 74 5.71 -8.93 -17.21
C LEU A 74 7.10 -9.46 -17.60
N SER A 75 8.13 -9.16 -16.81
CA SER A 75 9.47 -9.75 -16.99
C SER A 75 9.56 -11.20 -16.50
N GLY A 76 8.45 -11.81 -16.05
CA GLY A 76 8.40 -13.19 -15.56
C GLY A 76 8.54 -13.33 -14.04
N ALA A 77 8.61 -12.25 -13.27
CA ALA A 77 8.89 -12.32 -11.83
C ALA A 77 7.82 -13.05 -11.01
N PHE A 78 6.61 -13.29 -11.53
CA PHE A 78 5.60 -14.08 -10.82
C PHE A 78 5.85 -15.60 -10.88
N ALA A 79 6.69 -16.06 -11.81
CA ALA A 79 7.01 -17.48 -11.92
C ALA A 79 7.73 -17.98 -10.66
N PRO A 80 7.41 -19.19 -10.16
CA PRO A 80 8.11 -19.79 -9.02
C PRO A 80 9.63 -19.84 -9.24
N GLY A 81 10.41 -19.54 -8.19
CA GLY A 81 11.88 -19.56 -8.25
C GLY A 81 12.54 -18.35 -8.95
N HIS A 82 11.77 -17.45 -9.57
CA HIS A 82 12.34 -16.27 -10.21
C HIS A 82 13.02 -15.33 -9.20
N ALA A 83 14.23 -14.85 -9.49
CA ALA A 83 15.04 -14.05 -8.56
C ALA A 83 14.31 -12.79 -8.06
N TRP A 84 13.54 -12.15 -8.93
CA TRP A 84 12.80 -10.92 -8.64
C TRP A 84 11.40 -11.14 -8.07
N ARG A 85 10.99 -12.40 -7.83
CA ARG A 85 9.65 -12.73 -7.33
C ARG A 85 9.34 -12.06 -6.01
N ASP A 86 10.32 -12.08 -5.09
CA ASP A 86 10.20 -11.40 -3.80
C ASP A 86 9.90 -9.91 -3.98
N ALA A 87 10.64 -9.23 -4.87
CA ALA A 87 10.46 -7.81 -5.15
C ALA A 87 9.09 -7.51 -5.77
N ALA A 88 8.64 -8.31 -6.75
CA ALA A 88 7.35 -8.15 -7.40
C ALA A 88 6.18 -8.31 -6.40
N LEU A 89 6.27 -9.34 -5.54
CA LEU A 89 5.25 -9.59 -4.53
C LEU A 89 5.21 -8.47 -3.48
N HIS A 90 6.35 -8.01 -2.97
CA HIS A 90 6.40 -6.93 -1.98
C HIS A 90 5.97 -5.57 -2.57
N ALA A 91 6.25 -5.32 -3.85
CA ALA A 91 5.71 -4.14 -4.54
C ALA A 91 4.17 -4.15 -4.54
N ILE A 92 3.54 -5.31 -4.76
CA ILE A 92 2.07 -5.41 -4.74
C ILE A 92 1.54 -5.41 -3.30
N THR A 93 2.07 -6.24 -2.42
CA THR A 93 1.53 -6.40 -1.06
C THR A 93 1.84 -5.18 -0.21
N LEU A 94 3.11 -4.86 0.04
CA LEU A 94 3.49 -3.71 0.86
C LEU A 94 3.30 -2.39 0.12
N GLY A 95 3.68 -2.34 -1.15
CA GLY A 95 3.63 -1.10 -1.92
C GLY A 95 2.22 -0.67 -2.27
N PHE A 96 1.41 -1.55 -2.87
CA PHE A 96 0.04 -1.23 -3.28
C PHE A 96 -0.97 -1.44 -2.14
N VAL A 97 -1.08 -2.66 -1.60
CA VAL A 97 -2.15 -3.00 -0.63
C VAL A 97 -1.97 -2.26 0.69
N PHE A 98 -0.76 -2.26 1.29
CA PHE A 98 -0.56 -1.56 2.57
C PHE A 98 -0.59 -0.04 2.44
N SER A 99 -0.16 0.55 1.32
CA SER A 99 -0.36 1.99 1.11
C SER A 99 -1.86 2.34 1.06
N MET A 100 -2.67 1.55 0.35
CA MET A 100 -4.14 1.72 0.39
C MET A 100 -4.72 1.56 1.79
N LEU A 101 -4.27 0.55 2.54
CA LEU A 101 -4.67 0.31 3.93
C LEU A 101 -4.35 1.53 4.79
N PHE A 102 -3.15 2.11 4.65
CA PHE A 102 -2.73 3.29 5.39
C PHE A 102 -3.62 4.48 5.10
N GLY A 103 -3.97 4.69 3.82
CA GLY A 103 -4.88 5.76 3.41
C GLY A 103 -6.24 5.65 4.10
N HIS A 104 -6.84 4.46 4.11
CA HIS A 104 -8.22 4.27 4.60
C HIS A 104 -8.32 4.01 6.10
N ALA A 105 -7.26 3.56 6.77
CA ALA A 105 -7.33 3.23 8.19
C ALA A 105 -7.81 4.40 9.09
N PRO A 106 -7.43 5.68 8.87
CA PRO A 106 -7.99 6.81 9.61
C PRO A 106 -9.50 7.00 9.43
N LEU A 107 -10.08 6.49 8.34
CA LEU A 107 -11.52 6.54 8.06
C LEU A 107 -12.26 5.35 8.68
N ILE A 108 -11.64 4.16 8.66
CA ILE A 108 -12.25 2.91 9.17
C ILE A 108 -12.21 2.87 10.71
N LEU A 109 -11.10 3.31 11.32
CA LEU A 109 -10.91 3.18 12.76
C LEU A 109 -12.00 3.90 13.59
N PRO A 110 -12.46 5.12 13.24
CA PRO A 110 -13.61 5.76 13.89
C PRO A 110 -14.90 4.97 13.82
N ALA A 111 -15.15 4.22 12.74
CA ALA A 111 -16.37 3.43 12.60
C ALA A 111 -16.38 2.24 13.58
N VAL A 112 -15.21 1.72 13.93
CA VAL A 112 -15.05 0.59 14.87
C VAL A 112 -14.98 1.08 16.32
N VAL A 113 -14.16 2.10 16.59
CA VAL A 113 -13.90 2.61 17.95
C VAL A 113 -14.95 3.66 18.39
N ARG A 114 -15.81 4.11 17.47
CA ARG A 114 -16.86 5.15 17.67
C ARG A 114 -16.33 6.51 18.14
N GLU A 115 -15.04 6.78 17.95
CA GLU A 115 -14.37 8.01 18.34
C GLU A 115 -13.79 8.74 17.13
N ARG A 116 -13.88 10.09 17.10
CA ARG A 116 -13.39 10.89 15.96
C ARG A 116 -11.86 10.96 15.98
N LEU A 117 -11.18 10.34 15.03
CA LEU A 117 -9.74 10.53 14.90
C LEU A 117 -9.44 11.92 14.35
N ALA A 118 -8.70 12.73 15.10
CA ALA A 118 -8.18 13.99 14.60
C ALA A 118 -6.98 13.72 13.70
N TYR A 119 -7.06 14.16 12.45
CA TYR A 119 -5.94 14.05 11.51
C TYR A 119 -4.72 14.83 11.99
N HIS A 120 -3.53 14.24 11.85
CA HIS A 120 -2.26 14.88 12.18
C HIS A 120 -1.21 14.64 11.07
N PRO A 121 -0.33 15.59 10.74
CA PRO A 121 0.69 15.37 9.70
C PRO A 121 1.66 14.20 9.98
N SER A 122 1.75 13.72 11.22
CA SER A 122 2.58 12.57 11.59
C SER A 122 2.20 11.27 10.88
N PHE A 123 0.99 11.16 10.32
CA PHE A 123 0.57 10.00 9.51
C PHE A 123 1.44 9.80 8.24
N TYR A 124 2.13 10.84 7.76
CA TYR A 124 3.07 10.70 6.64
C TYR A 124 4.37 9.99 7.02
N VAL A 125 4.78 10.01 8.29
CA VAL A 125 6.03 9.39 8.74
C VAL A 125 6.04 7.88 8.47
N PRO A 126 5.07 7.08 8.97
CA PRO A 126 5.04 5.65 8.68
C PRO A 126 4.91 5.35 7.18
N LEU A 127 4.19 6.18 6.42
CA LEU A 127 4.10 6.04 4.96
C LEU A 127 5.46 6.23 4.27
N ALA A 128 6.20 7.27 4.66
CA ALA A 128 7.54 7.53 4.11
C ALA A 128 8.51 6.40 4.46
N VAL A 129 8.49 5.92 5.72
CA VAL A 129 9.32 4.77 6.15
C VAL A 129 8.95 3.51 5.37
N LEU A 130 7.66 3.26 5.13
CA LEU A 130 7.21 2.12 4.31
C LEU A 130 7.75 2.23 2.87
N HIS A 131 7.67 3.39 2.23
CA HIS A 131 8.16 3.54 0.86
C HIS A 131 9.68 3.44 0.75
N VAL A 132 10.43 4.04 1.67
CA VAL A 132 11.90 3.94 1.70
C VAL A 132 12.33 2.50 1.97
N SER A 133 11.74 1.83 2.96
CA SER A 133 12.05 0.44 3.26
C SER A 133 11.73 -0.50 2.10
N LEU A 134 10.64 -0.25 1.38
CA LEU A 134 10.27 -1.02 0.19
C LEU A 134 11.22 -0.77 -0.98
N LEU A 135 11.66 0.47 -1.21
CA LEU A 135 12.70 0.76 -2.21
C LEU A 135 13.98 -0.01 -1.90
N VAL A 136 14.43 -0.03 -0.64
CA VAL A 136 15.59 -0.82 -0.20
C VAL A 136 15.34 -2.32 -0.42
N ARG A 137 14.15 -2.83 -0.10
CA ARG A 137 13.77 -4.23 -0.30
C ARG A 137 13.82 -4.62 -1.77
N VAL A 138 13.24 -3.82 -2.65
CA VAL A 138 13.21 -4.05 -4.10
C VAL A 138 14.62 -3.93 -4.69
N ALA A 139 15.39 -2.91 -4.32
CA ALA A 139 16.77 -2.77 -4.76
C ALA A 139 17.63 -3.98 -4.34
N GLY A 140 17.48 -4.46 -3.10
CA GLY A 140 18.13 -5.68 -2.63
C GLY A 140 17.69 -6.94 -3.39
N GLY A 141 16.41 -7.02 -3.77
CA GLY A 141 15.88 -8.10 -4.60
C GLY A 141 16.49 -8.11 -6.00
N LEU A 142 16.56 -6.95 -6.64
CA LEU A 142 17.08 -6.80 -8.02
C LEU A 142 18.60 -7.00 -8.10
N SER A 143 19.34 -6.53 -7.09
CA SER A 143 20.80 -6.68 -7.00
C SER A 143 21.27 -8.03 -6.44
N GLY A 144 20.35 -8.86 -5.91
CA GLY A 144 20.70 -10.10 -5.24
C GLY A 144 21.31 -9.92 -3.84
N ALA A 145 21.44 -8.69 -3.34
CA ALA A 145 22.06 -8.38 -2.06
C ALA A 145 21.13 -8.72 -0.87
N PHE A 146 21.42 -9.85 -0.21
CA PHE A 146 20.64 -10.35 0.93
C PHE A 146 20.49 -9.31 2.05
N TRP A 147 21.55 -8.59 2.38
CA TRP A 147 21.55 -7.62 3.49
C TRP A 147 20.57 -6.47 3.24
N LEU A 148 20.47 -5.94 2.01
CA LEU A 148 19.48 -4.92 1.66
C LEU A 148 18.07 -5.49 1.82
N ARG A 149 17.84 -6.73 1.35
CA ARG A 149 16.52 -7.35 1.48
C ARG A 149 16.13 -7.50 2.95
N GLN A 150 17.05 -7.95 3.80
CA GLN A 150 16.82 -8.12 5.23
C GLN A 150 16.55 -6.78 5.91
N ALA A 151 17.38 -5.77 5.67
CA ALA A 151 17.21 -4.42 6.21
C ALA A 151 15.88 -3.79 5.77
N GLY A 152 15.54 -3.89 4.48
CA GLY A 152 14.26 -3.42 3.94
C GLY A 152 13.05 -4.16 4.55
N GLY A 153 13.19 -5.47 4.82
CA GLY A 153 12.16 -6.26 5.49
C GLY A 153 11.92 -5.83 6.94
N LEU A 154 13.00 -5.67 7.72
CA LEU A 154 12.93 -5.18 9.10
C LEU A 154 12.36 -3.77 9.17
N ALA A 155 12.80 -2.88 8.29
CA ALA A 155 12.30 -1.51 8.22
C ALA A 155 10.82 -1.45 7.78
N SER A 156 10.38 -2.37 6.90
CA SER A 156 8.97 -2.50 6.54
C SER A 156 8.12 -2.92 7.74
N ALA A 157 8.56 -3.91 8.51
CA ALA A 157 7.89 -4.34 9.73
C ALA A 157 7.81 -3.20 10.76
N ALA A 158 8.91 -2.46 10.94
CA ALA A 158 8.94 -1.28 11.79
C ALA A 158 7.96 -0.18 11.30
N ALA A 159 7.82 0.01 9.98
CA ALA A 159 6.86 0.95 9.41
C ALA A 159 5.41 0.59 9.76
N LEU A 160 5.06 -0.70 9.69
CA LEU A 160 3.72 -1.20 10.05
C LEU A 160 3.43 -0.99 11.55
N VAL A 161 4.39 -1.31 12.42
CA VAL A 161 4.27 -1.07 13.86
C VAL A 161 4.14 0.41 14.16
N LEU A 162 4.99 1.24 13.54
CA LEU A 162 4.93 2.70 13.68
C LEU A 162 3.56 3.24 13.25
N PHE A 163 3.01 2.74 12.15
CA PHE A 163 1.68 3.13 11.70
C PHE A 163 0.61 2.77 12.73
N ALA A 164 0.60 1.53 13.22
CA ALA A 164 -0.33 1.08 14.25
C ALA A 164 -0.24 1.95 15.52
N LEU A 165 0.98 2.24 15.99
CA LEU A 165 1.20 3.12 17.14
C LEU A 165 0.67 4.55 16.88
N THR A 166 0.91 5.12 15.70
CA THR A 166 0.39 6.48 15.39
C THR A 166 -1.13 6.53 15.40
N LEU A 167 -1.81 5.48 14.92
CA LEU A 167 -3.27 5.36 14.99
C LEU A 167 -3.76 5.25 16.44
N LEU A 168 -3.16 4.36 17.23
CA LEU A 168 -3.54 4.12 18.63
C LEU A 168 -3.32 5.36 19.50
N ILE A 169 -2.17 6.03 19.35
CA ILE A 169 -1.87 7.27 20.06
C ILE A 169 -2.86 8.38 19.64
N GLY A 170 -3.17 8.47 18.34
CA GLY A 170 -4.18 9.41 17.83
C GLY A 170 -5.55 9.18 18.47
N ALA A 171 -6.03 7.93 18.48
CA ALA A 171 -7.30 7.55 19.09
C ALA A 171 -7.33 7.84 20.60
N TYR A 172 -6.28 7.46 21.33
CA TYR A 172 -6.17 7.67 22.77
C TYR A 172 -6.17 9.16 23.13
N ARG A 173 -5.46 9.99 22.37
CA ARG A 173 -5.41 11.44 22.58
C ARG A 173 -6.77 12.10 22.36
N THR A 174 -7.54 11.67 21.36
CA THR A 174 -8.90 12.16 21.17
C THR A 174 -9.79 11.77 22.35
N TRP A 175 -9.80 10.48 22.72
CA TRP A 175 -10.64 9.96 23.80
C TRP A 175 -10.41 10.70 25.13
N ARG A 176 -9.15 10.92 25.51
CA ARG A 176 -8.82 11.69 26.73
C ARG A 176 -9.38 13.11 26.72
N ARG A 177 -9.34 13.80 25.57
CA ARG A 177 -9.88 15.16 25.45
C ARG A 177 -11.40 15.19 25.64
N THR A 178 -12.10 14.21 25.09
CA THR A 178 -13.56 14.08 25.26
C THR A 178 -13.92 13.85 26.73
N VAL A 179 -13.23 12.93 27.42
CA VAL A 179 -13.49 12.63 28.84
C VAL A 179 -13.17 13.82 29.75
N SER A 180 -12.02 14.49 29.55
CA SER A 180 -11.64 15.64 30.37
C SER A 180 -12.55 16.86 30.15
N GLY A 181 -13.06 17.08 28.94
CA GLY A 181 -14.01 18.16 28.65
C GLY A 181 -15.35 18.01 29.38
N VAL A 182 -15.85 16.77 29.53
CA VAL A 182 -17.10 16.48 30.26
C VAL A 182 -16.97 16.74 31.76
N MET A 183 -15.77 16.63 32.33
CA MET A 183 -15.54 16.78 33.78
C MET A 183 -15.33 18.23 34.22
N SER A 184 -14.91 19.11 33.30
CA SER A 184 -14.70 20.55 33.57
C SER A 184 -15.98 21.40 33.43
N SER A 185 -17.05 20.84 32.86
CA SER A 185 -18.33 21.54 32.66
C SER A 185 -19.37 21.19 33.74
N ARG A 186 -18.95 20.55 34.83
CA ARG A 186 -19.74 20.26 36.03
C ARG A 186 -19.12 20.98 37.21
#